data_AF-A0A0G0IC11-F1
#
_entry.id   AF-A0A0G0IC11-F1
#
_cell.length_a   1.000
_cell.length_b   1.000
_cell.length_c   1.000
_cell.angle_alpha   90.00
_cell.angle_beta   90.00
_cell.angle_gamma   90.00
#
_symmetry.space_group_name_H-M   'P 1'
#
loop_
_entity.id
_entity.type
_entity.pdbx_description
1 polymer ?
#
loop_
_entity_poly.entity_id
_entity_poly.type
_entity_poly.pdbx_seq_one_letter_code
_entity_poly.pdbx_strand_id
1 'polypeptide(L)'
;MLFLFEASANAQSPTLSNMEISAEQESDSSLIPQLLSIRERMHKTDKPLFFLRIDVINAKMTVYSLIPEGIASYSLEEISTHLVGSPKSKKYPRGFGVITSIQRSPIWAPTPETVKLFKKRGINLEKFRNAKGKIIIPAGHKLNYMGPLKMNIDFLEKQASAKLERDVYRIHGTLQKDEKKLGTRCSGGCIRTQNKELLRLDELMKGGFIVVEYV
;
A
#
# COMPACT_ATOMS: atom_id res chain seq x y z
N MET A 1 -61.72 17.99 -46.36
CA MET A 1 -61.38 19.40 -46.09
C MET A 1 -61.15 19.52 -44.59
N LEU A 2 -59.95 19.97 -44.22
CA LEU A 2 -59.44 20.32 -42.89
C LEU A 2 -59.35 19.26 -41.77
N PHE A 3 -58.07 19.01 -41.44
CA PHE A 3 -57.46 18.54 -40.21
C PHE A 3 -58.07 19.12 -38.92
N LEU A 4 -58.04 18.32 -37.85
CA LEU A 4 -57.48 18.71 -36.55
C LEU A 4 -57.07 17.44 -35.77
N PHE A 5 -55.78 17.37 -35.49
CA PHE A 5 -55.11 16.37 -34.66
C PHE A 5 -55.29 16.75 -33.19
N GLU A 6 -55.77 15.85 -32.34
CA GLU A 6 -55.42 15.82 -30.91
C GLU A 6 -55.03 14.38 -30.55
N ALA A 7 -53.72 14.14 -30.50
CA ALA A 7 -53.16 12.92 -29.92
C ALA A 7 -52.72 13.25 -28.49
N SER A 8 -53.50 12.81 -27.51
CA SER A 8 -53.07 12.74 -26.11
C SER A 8 -52.20 11.49 -25.95
N ALA A 9 -50.88 11.67 -26.06
CA ALA A 9 -49.90 10.63 -25.78
C ALA A 9 -49.41 10.79 -24.34
N ASN A 10 -49.97 9.97 -23.46
CA ASN A 10 -49.45 9.74 -22.12
C ASN A 10 -48.15 8.92 -22.23
N ALA A 11 -47.01 9.59 -22.22
CA ALA A 11 -45.69 8.96 -22.15
C ALA A 11 -44.95 9.52 -20.94
N GLN A 12 -45.01 8.78 -19.83
CA GLN A 12 -44.08 8.95 -18.72
C GLN A 12 -42.66 8.68 -19.25
N SER A 13 -41.87 9.74 -19.31
CA SER A 13 -40.44 9.69 -19.54
C SER A 13 -39.76 9.34 -18.21
N PRO A 14 -38.95 8.26 -18.13
CA PRO A 14 -38.08 8.08 -16.98
C PRO A 14 -36.93 9.08 -17.11
N THR A 15 -36.92 10.07 -16.23
CA THR A 15 -35.78 10.96 -16.02
C THR A 15 -34.59 10.13 -15.54
N LEU A 16 -33.64 9.91 -16.45
CA LEU A 16 -32.27 9.49 -16.11
C LEU A 16 -31.57 10.69 -15.47
N SER A 17 -31.83 10.92 -14.18
CA SER A 17 -31.04 11.84 -13.37
C SER A 17 -30.38 11.07 -12.23
N ASN A 18 -29.05 11.08 -12.27
CA ASN A 18 -28.14 10.90 -11.15
C ASN A 18 -28.08 9.49 -10.54
N MET A 19 -27.41 8.60 -11.25
CA MET A 19 -26.70 7.47 -10.64
C MET A 19 -25.25 7.44 -11.15
N GLU A 20 -24.54 8.55 -10.94
CA GLU A 20 -23.09 8.47 -10.71
C GLU A 20 -22.91 8.46 -9.19
N ILE A 21 -22.93 7.26 -8.62
CA ILE A 21 -22.43 7.05 -7.26
C ILE A 21 -20.91 7.19 -7.39
N SER A 22 -20.43 8.41 -7.14
CA SER A 22 -19.02 8.68 -6.89
C SER A 22 -18.58 7.87 -5.67
N ALA A 23 -17.78 6.84 -5.91
CA ALA A 23 -17.13 6.03 -4.88
C ALA A 23 -15.92 6.77 -4.23
N GLU A 24 -16.08 8.07 -3.98
CA GLU A 24 -15.06 8.93 -3.38
C GLU A 24 -15.72 9.78 -2.29
N GLN A 25 -15.67 9.24 -1.06
CA GLN A 25 -15.80 9.90 0.26
C GLN A 25 -16.48 8.93 1.24
N GLU A 26 -15.80 7.81 1.53
CA GLU A 26 -15.90 7.26 2.88
C GLU A 26 -15.24 8.31 3.77
N SER A 27 -16.06 9.19 4.36
CA SER A 27 -15.65 10.43 4.99
C SER A 27 -14.65 10.19 6.13
N ASP A 28 -13.63 11.05 6.23
CA ASP A 28 -12.59 11.04 7.27
C ASP A 28 -13.12 10.86 8.71
N SER A 29 -14.41 11.17 8.94
CA SER A 29 -15.12 10.98 10.21
C SER A 29 -15.10 9.55 10.76
N SER A 30 -15.05 8.51 9.93
CA SER A 30 -15.03 7.11 10.40
C SER A 30 -13.60 6.58 10.61
N LEU A 31 -12.61 7.20 9.98
CA LEU A 31 -11.23 6.73 9.95
C LEU A 31 -10.44 7.20 11.18
N ILE A 32 -10.56 8.47 11.55
CA ILE A 32 -9.83 9.06 12.68
C ILE A 32 -10.07 8.29 13.99
N PRO A 33 -11.33 7.93 14.38
CA PRO A 33 -11.56 7.13 15.58
C PRO A 33 -10.83 5.77 15.56
N GLN A 34 -10.77 5.12 14.40
CA GLN A 34 -10.08 3.83 14.25
C GLN A 34 -8.56 3.98 14.41
N LEU A 35 -7.97 5.01 13.79
CA LEU A 35 -6.54 5.31 13.91
C LEU A 35 -6.15 5.64 15.36
N LEU A 36 -6.97 6.42 16.06
CA LEU A 36 -6.79 6.74 17.48
C LEU A 36 -6.88 5.49 18.36
N SER A 37 -7.87 4.62 18.14
CA SER A 37 -8.00 3.35 18.85
C SER A 37 -6.81 2.43 18.61
N ILE A 38 -6.31 2.34 17.37
CA ILE A 38 -5.09 1.58 17.07
C ILE A 38 -3.90 2.17 17.83
N ARG A 39 -3.71 3.50 17.80
CA ARG A 39 -2.61 4.19 18.51
C ARG A 39 -2.64 3.92 20.01
N GLU A 40 -3.82 3.92 20.61
CA GLU A 40 -4.02 3.64 22.03
C GLU A 40 -3.71 2.18 22.36
N ARG A 41 -4.29 1.22 21.63
CA ARG A 41 -4.02 -0.22 21.82
C ARG A 41 -2.55 -0.59 21.68
N MET A 42 -1.81 0.15 20.85
CA MET A 42 -0.37 -0.06 20.63
C MET A 42 0.50 0.71 21.63
N HIS A 43 -0.10 1.46 22.56
CA HIS A 43 0.57 2.32 23.54
C HIS A 43 1.57 3.29 22.87
N LYS A 44 1.07 4.04 21.87
CA LYS A 44 1.83 5.04 21.09
C LYS A 44 1.19 6.43 21.09
N THR A 45 0.44 6.75 22.14
CA THR A 45 -0.27 8.04 22.27
C THR A 45 0.65 9.24 22.38
N ASP A 46 1.90 9.02 22.78
CA ASP A 46 3.00 9.99 22.89
C ASP A 46 3.69 10.29 21.54
N LYS A 47 3.35 9.55 20.48
CA LYS A 47 4.03 9.67 19.18
C LYS A 47 3.18 10.38 18.13
N PRO A 48 3.81 11.16 17.22
CA PRO A 48 3.16 11.56 15.98
C PRO A 48 2.61 10.34 15.24
N LEU A 49 1.39 10.43 14.71
CA LEU A 49 0.79 9.35 13.93
C LEU A 49 0.84 9.70 12.46
N PHE A 50 1.44 8.80 11.69
CA PHE A 50 1.38 8.82 10.24
C PHE A 50 0.49 7.68 9.76
N PHE A 51 -0.28 7.95 8.72
CA PHE A 51 -1.19 6.99 8.12
C PHE A 51 -0.89 6.82 6.64
N LEU A 52 -0.62 5.59 6.22
CA LEU A 52 -0.37 5.22 4.83
C LEU A 52 -1.57 4.46 4.30
N ARG A 53 -2.37 5.11 3.45
CA ARG A 53 -3.47 4.47 2.75
C ARG A 53 -2.97 3.92 1.42
N ILE A 54 -3.05 2.61 1.23
CA ILE A 54 -2.54 1.92 0.04
C ILE A 54 -3.71 1.36 -0.74
N ASP A 55 -4.01 2.01 -1.85
CA ASP A 55 -4.91 1.48 -2.87
C ASP A 55 -4.16 0.45 -3.70
N VAL A 56 -4.42 -0.82 -3.40
CA VAL A 56 -3.72 -1.94 -4.03
C VAL A 56 -4.12 -2.08 -5.49
N ILE A 57 -5.38 -1.77 -5.83
CA ILE A 57 -5.93 -1.93 -7.18
C ILE A 57 -5.38 -0.86 -8.12
N ASN A 58 -5.44 0.41 -7.70
CA ASN A 58 -4.95 1.55 -8.45
C ASN A 58 -3.45 1.79 -8.26
N ALA A 59 -2.80 0.98 -7.42
CA ALA A 59 -1.36 0.98 -7.20
C ALA A 59 -0.85 2.38 -6.78
N LYS A 60 -1.54 2.95 -5.79
CA LYS A 60 -1.30 4.30 -5.26
C LYS A 60 -1.15 4.21 -3.73
N MET A 61 -0.24 5.00 -3.18
CA MET A 61 -0.08 5.14 -1.73
C MET A 61 -0.15 6.61 -1.36
N THR A 62 -1.10 6.96 -0.51
CA THR A 62 -1.24 8.31 0.04
C THR A 62 -0.79 8.32 1.50
N VAL A 63 -0.01 9.32 1.86
CA VAL A 63 0.58 9.51 3.18
C VAL A 63 -0.11 10.67 3.85
N TYR A 64 -0.59 10.44 5.07
CA TYR A 64 -1.26 11.44 5.89
C TYR A 64 -0.52 11.62 7.23
N SER A 65 -0.63 12.81 7.80
CA SER A 65 -0.29 13.10 9.19
C SER A 65 -1.57 13.34 9.97
N LEU A 66 -1.67 12.78 11.18
CA LEU A 66 -2.76 13.09 12.09
C LEU A 66 -2.40 14.32 12.93
N ILE A 67 -3.14 15.41 12.76
CA ILE A 67 -2.88 16.71 13.39
C ILE A 67 -3.91 16.95 14.50
N PRO A 68 -3.49 17.26 15.74
CA PRO A 68 -4.41 17.71 16.79
C PRO A 68 -4.92 19.13 16.49
N GLU A 69 -6.23 19.33 16.56
CA GLU A 69 -6.87 20.66 16.36
C GLU A 69 -7.44 21.26 17.65
N GLY A 70 -7.29 20.55 18.77
CA GLY A 70 -7.78 20.98 20.07
C GLY A 70 -7.83 19.84 21.07
N ILE A 71 -8.70 19.97 22.07
CA ILE A 71 -8.90 18.91 23.06
C ILE A 71 -9.69 17.78 22.39
N ALA A 72 -9.04 16.63 22.20
CA ALA A 72 -9.62 15.43 21.61
C ALA A 72 -10.18 15.59 20.17
N SER A 73 -9.80 16.66 19.46
CA SER A 73 -10.11 16.84 18.03
C SER A 73 -8.86 16.62 17.18
N TYR A 74 -9.03 15.97 16.03
CA TYR A 74 -7.95 15.66 15.10
C TYR A 74 -8.43 15.82 13.66
N SER A 75 -7.49 16.12 12.76
CA SER A 75 -7.67 16.06 11.32
C SER A 75 -6.59 15.22 10.66
N LEU A 76 -6.87 14.73 9.44
CA LEU A 76 -5.87 14.08 8.59
C LEU A 76 -5.43 15.07 7.52
N GLU A 77 -4.15 15.41 7.53
CA GLU A 77 -3.53 16.23 6.50
C GLU A 77 -2.80 15.33 5.50
N GLU A 78 -3.17 15.40 4.21
CA GLU A 78 -2.43 14.70 3.15
C GLU A 78 -1.06 15.34 2.96
N ILE A 79 -0.01 14.55 3.15
CA ILE A 79 1.38 14.97 2.95
C ILE A 79 1.79 14.77 1.48
N SER A 80 1.49 13.60 0.94
CA SER A 80 1.93 13.21 -0.40
C SER A 80 1.21 11.99 -0.93
N THR A 81 1.19 11.86 -2.24
CA THR A 81 0.75 10.64 -2.92
C THR A 81 1.81 10.12 -3.90
N HIS A 82 2.04 8.81 -3.89
CA HIS A 82 3.03 8.12 -4.70
C HIS A 82 2.42 6.97 -5.51
N LEU A 83 2.87 6.83 -6.76
CA LEU A 83 2.66 5.59 -7.52
C LEU A 83 3.51 4.46 -6.93
N VAL A 84 2.90 3.30 -6.74
CA VAL A 84 3.56 2.12 -6.17
C VAL A 84 3.44 0.91 -7.08
N GLY A 85 4.29 -0.09 -6.88
CA GLY A 85 4.16 -1.40 -7.50
C GLY A 85 3.44 -2.33 -6.54
N SER A 86 2.18 -2.67 -6.83
CA SER A 86 1.32 -3.44 -5.93
C SER A 86 1.24 -4.93 -6.33
N PRO A 87 0.69 -5.81 -5.47
CA PRO A 87 0.49 -7.23 -5.76
C PRO A 87 -0.30 -7.51 -7.04
N LYS A 88 0.25 -8.42 -7.87
CA LYS A 88 -0.49 -9.03 -9.00
C LYS A 88 -1.67 -9.89 -8.54
N SER A 89 -1.47 -10.64 -7.46
CA SER A 89 -2.51 -11.48 -6.89
C SER A 89 -3.60 -10.64 -6.24
N LYS A 90 -4.82 -11.17 -6.21
CA LYS A 90 -5.93 -10.64 -5.39
C LYS A 90 -5.87 -11.15 -3.94
N LYS A 91 -4.93 -12.06 -3.62
CA LYS A 91 -4.73 -12.62 -2.28
C LYS A 91 -3.70 -11.81 -1.50
N TYR A 92 -4.14 -10.65 -1.02
CA TYR A 92 -3.38 -9.78 -0.13
C TYR A 92 -4.24 -9.42 1.09
N PRO A 93 -3.63 -9.13 2.25
CA PRO A 93 -4.35 -8.68 3.43
C PRO A 93 -5.05 -7.36 3.13
N ARG A 94 -6.29 -7.21 3.60
CA ARG A 94 -7.00 -5.93 3.59
C ARG A 94 -7.17 -5.42 5.02
N GLY A 95 -7.36 -4.11 5.13
CA GLY A 95 -7.54 -3.43 6.41
C GLY A 95 -6.21 -3.00 7.03
N PHE A 96 -6.25 -2.76 8.34
CA PHE A 96 -5.18 -2.09 9.05
C PHE A 96 -4.00 -2.99 9.40
N GLY A 97 -2.81 -2.40 9.30
CA GLY A 97 -1.55 -2.91 9.81
C GLY A 97 -0.71 -1.78 10.39
N VAL A 98 0.43 -2.15 10.95
CA VAL A 98 1.38 -1.21 11.55
C VAL A 98 2.78 -1.50 11.02
N ILE A 99 3.60 -0.45 10.85
CA ILE A 99 5.02 -0.64 10.57
C ILE A 99 5.74 -1.03 11.86
N THR A 100 6.30 -2.24 11.89
CA THR A 100 6.99 -2.76 13.08
C THR A 100 8.50 -2.64 13.03
N SER A 101 9.06 -2.47 11.82
CA SER A 101 10.49 -2.21 11.67
C SER A 101 10.79 -1.53 10.35
N ILE A 102 11.77 -0.63 10.39
CA ILE A 102 12.33 0.04 9.22
C ILE A 102 13.83 -0.27 9.16
N GLN A 103 14.30 -0.69 7.99
CA GLN A 103 15.69 -1.02 7.75
C GLN A 103 16.21 -0.25 6.54
N ARG A 104 17.16 0.66 6.78
CA ARG A 104 18.05 1.23 5.75
C ARG A 104 19.08 0.19 5.31
N SER A 105 19.45 0.21 4.04
CA SER A 105 20.39 -0.74 3.42
C SER A 105 20.01 -2.22 3.68
N PRO A 106 18.79 -2.64 3.31
CA PRO A 106 18.34 -3.99 3.61
C PRO A 106 19.12 -5.04 2.79
N ILE A 107 19.56 -6.11 3.46
CA ILE A 107 19.90 -7.35 2.76
C ILE A 107 18.64 -8.00 2.20
N TRP A 108 18.78 -8.74 1.10
CA TRP A 108 17.66 -9.47 0.51
C TRP A 108 17.86 -10.98 0.57
N ALA A 109 16.89 -11.66 1.19
CA ALA A 109 16.78 -13.11 1.22
C ALA A 109 15.57 -13.52 0.35
N PRO A 110 15.80 -13.94 -0.92
CA PRO A 110 14.72 -14.34 -1.82
C PRO A 110 14.08 -15.65 -1.36
N THR A 111 12.79 -15.82 -1.66
CA THR A 111 12.09 -17.09 -1.40
C THR A 111 12.58 -18.19 -2.35
N PRO A 112 12.42 -19.48 -2.01
CA PRO A 112 12.78 -20.58 -2.90
C PRO A 112 12.13 -20.47 -4.31
N GLU A 113 10.88 -20.02 -4.39
CA GLU A 113 10.16 -19.81 -5.65
C GLU A 113 10.82 -18.70 -6.48
N THR A 114 11.24 -17.62 -5.80
CA THR A 114 11.97 -16.52 -6.44
C THR A 114 13.31 -17.01 -6.99
N VAL A 115 14.05 -17.81 -6.23
CA VAL A 115 15.33 -18.39 -6.66
C VAL A 115 15.13 -19.26 -7.92
N LYS A 116 14.11 -20.14 -7.92
CA LYS A 116 13.75 -20.96 -9.08
C LYS A 116 13.39 -20.11 -10.31
N LEU A 117 12.60 -19.05 -10.13
CA LEU A 117 12.23 -18.13 -11.22
C LEU A 117 13.45 -17.42 -11.82
N PHE A 118 14.39 -16.99 -10.98
CA PHE A 118 15.60 -16.31 -11.43
C PHE A 118 16.54 -17.26 -12.17
N LYS A 119 16.68 -18.51 -11.70
CA LYS A 119 17.45 -19.54 -12.40
C LYS A 119 16.92 -19.79 -13.81
N LYS A 120 15.59 -19.86 -13.99
CA LYS A 120 14.95 -19.99 -15.32
C LYS A 120 15.22 -18.81 -16.25
N ARG A 121 15.53 -17.63 -15.70
CA ARG A 121 15.88 -16.41 -16.45
C ARG A 121 17.39 -16.26 -16.68
N GLY A 122 18.18 -17.30 -16.41
CA GLY A 122 19.64 -17.26 -16.52
C GLY A 122 20.33 -16.46 -15.41
N ILE A 123 19.62 -16.07 -14.34
CA ILE A 123 20.20 -15.33 -13.22
C ILE A 123 20.54 -16.31 -12.11
N ASN A 124 21.84 -16.57 -11.92
CA ASN A 124 22.32 -17.43 -10.85
C ASN A 124 22.42 -16.67 -9.52
N LEU A 125 21.41 -16.84 -8.64
CA LEU A 125 21.43 -16.32 -7.27
C LEU A 125 22.22 -17.21 -6.29
N GLU A 126 22.53 -18.45 -6.66
CA GLU A 126 23.22 -19.43 -5.80
C GLU A 126 24.61 -18.97 -5.38
N LYS A 127 25.25 -18.12 -6.19
CA LYS A 127 26.54 -17.52 -5.86
C LYS A 127 26.54 -16.65 -4.59
N PHE A 128 25.36 -16.28 -4.08
CA PHE A 128 25.20 -15.52 -2.83
C PHE A 128 24.86 -16.42 -1.63
N ARG A 129 25.01 -17.74 -1.77
CA ARG A 129 24.78 -18.70 -0.70
C ARG A 129 25.89 -18.57 0.34
N ASN A 130 25.50 -18.36 1.60
CA ASN A 130 26.44 -18.32 2.72
C ASN A 130 26.74 -19.74 3.26
N ALA A 131 27.65 -19.84 4.23
CA ALA A 131 28.04 -21.10 4.86
C ALA A 131 26.87 -21.87 5.52
N LYS A 132 25.78 -21.18 5.86
CA LYS A 132 24.55 -21.78 6.43
C LYS A 132 23.55 -22.20 5.33
N GLY A 133 23.97 -22.19 4.07
CA GLY A 133 23.11 -22.55 2.94
C GLY A 133 22.02 -21.53 2.61
N LYS A 134 22.06 -20.30 3.14
CA LYS A 134 21.06 -19.27 2.84
C LYS A 134 21.58 -18.31 1.77
N ILE A 135 20.76 -18.07 0.74
CA ILE A 135 21.05 -17.06 -0.28
C ILE A 135 20.76 -15.67 0.29
N ILE A 136 21.80 -14.84 0.41
CA ILE A 136 21.70 -13.48 0.94
C ILE A 136 22.36 -12.51 -0.04
N ILE A 137 21.55 -11.69 -0.70
CA ILE A 137 22.05 -10.66 -1.58
C ILE A 137 22.37 -9.41 -0.73
N PRO A 138 23.63 -8.91 -0.78
CA PRO A 138 24.03 -7.74 -0.02
C PRO A 138 23.24 -6.47 -0.39
N ALA A 139 23.20 -5.51 0.54
CA ALA A 139 22.68 -4.17 0.27
C ALA A 139 23.44 -3.50 -0.89
N GLY A 140 22.75 -2.67 -1.68
CA GLY A 140 23.33 -1.96 -2.82
C GLY A 140 23.69 -2.83 -4.04
N HIS A 141 23.67 -4.16 -3.93
CA HIS A 141 23.97 -5.04 -5.05
C HIS A 141 22.90 -4.94 -6.14
N LYS A 142 23.29 -5.00 -7.43
CA LYS A 142 22.37 -4.86 -8.59
C LYS A 142 21.24 -5.89 -8.69
N LEU A 143 21.36 -6.98 -7.93
CA LEU A 143 20.34 -8.03 -7.79
C LEU A 143 19.61 -7.95 -6.45
N ASN A 144 19.77 -6.89 -5.67
CA ASN A 144 19.00 -6.67 -4.46
C ASN A 144 17.70 -5.94 -4.81
N TYR A 145 16.59 -6.68 -4.83
CA TYR A 145 15.28 -6.16 -5.23
C TYR A 145 14.56 -5.39 -4.11
N MET A 146 15.18 -5.18 -2.95
CA MET A 146 14.61 -4.42 -1.83
C MET A 146 14.87 -2.92 -1.92
N GLY A 147 15.80 -2.47 -2.76
CA GLY A 147 16.20 -1.05 -2.82
C GLY A 147 16.93 -0.60 -1.54
N PRO A 148 16.96 0.71 -1.23
CA PRO A 148 17.73 1.26 -0.12
C PRO A 148 17.01 1.21 1.24
N LEU A 149 15.71 0.92 1.25
CA LEU A 149 14.90 0.89 2.47
C LEU A 149 13.82 -0.20 2.38
N LYS A 150 13.54 -0.82 3.52
CA LYS A 150 12.46 -1.79 3.71
C LYS A 150 11.73 -1.51 5.02
N MET A 151 10.42 -1.42 4.97
CA MET A 151 9.50 -1.34 6.12
C MET A 151 8.70 -2.64 6.18
N ASN A 152 8.68 -3.33 7.33
CA ASN A 152 7.84 -4.51 7.54
C ASN A 152 6.47 -4.08 8.08
N ILE A 153 5.40 -4.70 7.57
CA ILE A 153 4.02 -4.46 8.01
C ILE A 153 3.54 -5.71 8.77
N ASP A 154 2.99 -5.50 9.95
CA ASP A 154 2.19 -6.51 10.65
C ASP A 154 0.72 -6.09 10.63
N PHE A 155 -0.12 -6.91 9.99
CA PHE A 155 -1.56 -6.67 9.89
C PHE A 155 -2.26 -7.03 11.20
N LEU A 156 -3.13 -6.14 11.67
CA LEU A 156 -3.85 -6.29 12.93
C LEU A 156 -4.94 -7.35 12.83
N GLU A 157 -5.58 -7.43 11.67
CA GLU A 157 -6.57 -8.44 11.35
C GLU A 157 -5.99 -9.39 10.30
N LYS A 158 -5.59 -10.58 10.73
CA LYS A 158 -5.28 -11.65 9.79
C LYS A 158 -6.60 -12.15 9.24
N GLN A 159 -6.92 -11.83 7.98
CA GLN A 159 -8.11 -12.36 7.32
C GLN A 159 -8.17 -13.89 7.49
N ALA A 160 -9.13 -14.36 8.29
CA ALA A 160 -9.28 -15.77 8.66
C ALA A 160 -9.84 -16.65 7.51
N SER A 161 -10.27 -16.05 6.39
CA SER A 161 -11.00 -16.73 5.32
C SER A 161 -10.22 -16.90 4.00
N ALA A 162 -9.03 -16.31 3.86
CA ALA A 162 -8.21 -16.45 2.65
C ALA A 162 -6.78 -16.85 2.99
N LYS A 163 -6.33 -18.00 2.48
CA LYS A 163 -4.91 -18.40 2.54
C LYS A 163 -4.08 -17.35 1.79
N LEU A 164 -3.45 -16.45 2.55
CA LEU A 164 -2.51 -15.46 2.03
C LEU A 164 -1.35 -16.17 1.32
N GLU A 165 -0.78 -15.54 0.30
CA GLU A 165 0.32 -16.13 -0.46
C GLU A 165 1.67 -16.06 0.28
N ARG A 166 1.74 -15.32 1.39
CA ARG A 166 2.95 -15.10 2.18
C ARG A 166 2.61 -14.67 3.59
N ASP A 167 3.57 -14.89 4.48
CA ASP A 167 3.43 -14.51 5.90
C ASP A 167 3.97 -13.10 6.20
N VAL A 168 4.70 -12.48 5.27
CA VAL A 168 5.34 -11.18 5.50
C VAL A 168 5.09 -10.22 4.35
N TYR A 169 4.55 -9.05 4.71
CA TYR A 169 4.25 -7.93 3.81
C TYR A 169 5.13 -6.74 4.16
N ARG A 170 5.51 -5.97 3.13
CA ARG A 170 6.53 -4.93 3.25
C ARG A 170 6.25 -3.79 2.30
N ILE A 171 6.69 -2.60 2.68
CA ILE A 171 6.92 -1.47 1.76
C ILE A 171 8.42 -1.39 1.54
N HIS A 172 8.89 -1.41 0.30
CA HIS A 172 10.33 -1.36 0.03
C HIS A 172 10.62 -0.61 -1.27
N GLY A 173 11.89 -0.24 -1.44
CA GLY A 173 12.35 0.41 -2.66
C GLY A 173 12.31 -0.51 -3.88
N THR A 174 12.89 -0.08 -4.98
CA THR A 174 12.87 -0.85 -6.23
C THR A 174 14.21 -0.72 -6.95
N LEU A 175 14.51 -1.66 -7.84
CA LEU A 175 15.61 -1.47 -8.78
C LEU A 175 15.26 -0.32 -9.72
N GLN A 176 16.23 0.55 -10.02
CA GLN A 176 16.04 1.73 -10.87
C GLN A 176 15.39 1.38 -12.23
N LYS A 177 15.85 0.30 -12.87
CA LYS A 177 15.30 -0.20 -14.15
C LYS A 177 13.83 -0.64 -14.08
N ASP A 178 13.30 -0.88 -12.88
CA ASP A 178 11.94 -1.30 -12.63
C ASP A 178 11.05 -0.14 -12.11
N GLU A 179 11.56 1.09 -11.93
CA GLU A 179 10.76 2.24 -11.51
C GLU A 179 9.61 2.53 -12.48
N LYS A 180 9.81 2.29 -13.78
CA LYS A 180 8.76 2.42 -14.81
C LYS A 180 7.56 1.47 -14.64
N LYS A 181 7.63 0.51 -13.71
CA LYS A 181 6.54 -0.43 -13.40
C LYS A 181 5.70 0.02 -12.20
N LEU A 182 6.09 1.10 -11.52
CA LEU A 182 5.25 1.72 -10.48
C LEU A 182 3.97 2.27 -11.13
N GLY A 183 2.90 2.37 -10.34
CA GLY A 183 1.55 2.65 -10.85
C GLY A 183 0.89 1.44 -11.50
N THR A 184 1.45 0.23 -11.31
CA THR A 184 0.87 -1.01 -11.83
C THR A 184 0.96 -2.14 -10.81
N ARG A 185 0.09 -3.14 -10.99
CA ARG A 185 0.12 -4.40 -10.24
C ARG A 185 1.25 -5.29 -10.75
N CYS A 186 2.47 -5.03 -10.30
CA CYS A 186 3.68 -5.68 -10.84
C CYS A 186 4.44 -6.55 -9.83
N SER A 187 4.09 -6.48 -8.55
CA SER A 187 4.83 -7.15 -7.49
C SER A 187 4.30 -8.56 -7.22
N GLY A 188 5.13 -9.39 -6.59
CA GLY A 188 4.69 -10.70 -6.10
C GLY A 188 3.79 -10.63 -4.87
N GLY A 189 3.67 -9.47 -4.20
CA GLY A 189 2.83 -9.32 -3.01
C GLY A 189 3.23 -8.21 -2.03
N CYS A 190 4.43 -7.61 -2.13
CA CYS A 190 4.79 -6.44 -1.32
C CYS A 190 4.49 -5.13 -2.07
N ILE A 191 4.58 -3.99 -1.40
CA ILE A 191 4.48 -2.67 -2.03
C ILE A 191 5.89 -2.20 -2.40
N ARG A 192 6.08 -1.89 -3.68
CA ARG A 192 7.31 -1.30 -4.21
C ARG A 192 7.10 0.19 -4.38
N THR A 193 8.08 1.00 -4.05
CA THR A 193 8.02 2.44 -4.25
C THR A 193 9.33 2.96 -4.81
N GLN A 194 9.33 4.21 -5.27
CA GLN A 194 10.54 4.88 -5.74
C GLN A 194 11.52 5.11 -4.58
N ASN A 195 12.81 4.89 -4.86
CA ASN A 195 13.83 4.90 -3.82
C ASN A 195 13.98 6.25 -3.11
N LYS A 196 13.93 7.35 -3.88
CA LYS A 196 14.05 8.71 -3.34
C LYS A 196 12.87 9.05 -2.43
N GLU A 197 11.65 8.77 -2.88
CA GLU A 197 10.43 9.03 -2.11
C GLU A 197 10.39 8.21 -0.83
N LEU A 198 10.75 6.92 -0.89
CA LEU A 198 10.76 6.09 0.30
C LEU A 198 11.76 6.55 1.37
N LEU A 199 12.94 7.02 0.94
CA LEU A 199 13.94 7.58 1.86
C LEU A 199 13.49 8.91 2.46
N ARG A 200 12.82 9.76 1.66
CA ARG A 200 12.23 11.01 2.15
C ARG A 200 11.14 10.76 3.18
N LEU A 201 10.26 9.79 2.92
CA LEU A 201 9.20 9.40 3.84
C LEU A 201 9.75 8.81 5.15
N ASP A 202 10.81 8.01 5.08
CA ASP A 202 11.47 7.48 6.28
C ASP A 202 12.04 8.60 7.17
N GLU A 203 12.65 9.64 6.59
CA GLU A 203 13.12 10.77 7.39
C GLU A 203 11.96 11.61 7.94
N LEU A 204 10.91 11.83 7.15
CA LEU A 204 9.73 12.59 7.57
C LEU A 204 8.98 11.92 8.72
N MET A 205 8.84 10.59 8.67
CA MET A 205 8.09 9.82 9.67
C MET A 205 8.93 9.37 10.86
N LYS A 206 10.18 9.85 10.95
CA LYS A 206 11.13 9.41 11.97
C LYS A 206 10.62 9.69 13.38
N GLY A 207 10.62 8.65 14.21
CA GLY A 207 10.09 8.71 15.57
C GLY A 207 8.57 8.60 15.67
N GLY A 208 7.84 8.63 14.55
CA GLY A 208 6.40 8.47 14.50
C GLY A 208 5.93 7.02 14.65
N PHE A 209 4.64 6.87 14.95
CA PHE A 209 3.91 5.62 14.85
C PHE A 209 3.20 5.58 13.49
N ILE A 210 3.45 4.54 12.71
CA ILE A 210 2.98 4.45 11.32
C ILE A 210 1.93 3.34 11.23
N VAL A 211 0.70 3.75 10.93
CA VAL A 211 -0.41 2.86 10.59
C VAL A 211 -0.50 2.77 9.07
N VAL A 212 -0.83 1.59 8.58
CA VAL A 212 -1.03 1.33 7.15
C VAL A 212 -2.41 0.73 6.96
N GLU A 213 -3.11 1.08 5.90
CA GLU A 213 -4.33 0.39 5.47
C GLU A 213 -4.16 -0.09 4.03
N TYR A 214 -4.53 -1.34 3.76
CA TYR A 214 -4.66 -1.85 2.40
C TYR A 214 -6.14 -1.84 2.01
N VAL A 215 -6.46 -1.06 0.99
CA VAL A 215 -7.77 -0.99 0.33
C VAL A 215 -7.73 -1.63 -1.07
#